data_AF-A0A972J4D7-F1
#
_entry.id   AF-A0A972J4D7-F1
#
_cell.length_a   1.000
_cell.length_b   1.000
_cell.length_c   1.000
_cell.angle_alpha   90.00
_cell.angle_beta   90.00
_cell.angle_gamma   90.00
#
_symmetry.space_group_name_H-M   'P 1'
#
loop_
_entity.id
_entity.type
_entity.pdbx_description
1 polymer ?
#
loop_
_entity_poly.entity_id
_entity_poly.type
_entity_poly.pdbx_seq_one_letter_code
_entity_poly.pdbx_strand_id
1 'polypeptide(L)'
;MELINNTPYPSLCFHARDQHGQPSHVLVMRATYDINADGTLELSGNQAPLVLTDEYYGEPNRSSVRQESDLVPYKPRCDVIVNATAQAPEGRPALGFMVGVRINGHSGEGGEPGPVILEKRLVVTGPRRWEKGRMGGWKLRPPTEPVASLPLRYEYAYGGECRVNRDDPDGQWIDAAHHLTEEQRATHPDGRDAAPLAHAVCEDNPLGKGFVEEWFLKAGKLKTFPAPQIDAPENPVTELCKRYPPQGFGIVTKAWRQRLRLAGTYDGEWLETRRPDLPKDFDAAFWNGAHPDMQTPHLAGNEEVTLTNLTPEGFLKF
;
A
#
# COMPACT_ATOMS: atom_id res chain seq x y z
N MET A 1 3.45 -6.09 -34.72
CA MET A 1 4.43 -7.13 -34.35
C MET A 1 3.63 -8.34 -33.87
N GLU A 2 3.91 -9.52 -34.41
CA GLU A 2 3.30 -10.78 -33.96
C GLU A 2 4.22 -11.42 -32.91
N LEU A 3 3.69 -11.75 -31.72
CA LEU A 3 4.42 -12.47 -30.69
C LEU A 3 4.28 -13.98 -30.93
N ILE A 4 5.38 -14.65 -31.24
CA ILE A 4 5.44 -16.11 -31.27
C ILE A 4 5.95 -16.58 -29.91
N ASN A 5 5.04 -16.99 -29.02
CA ASN A 5 5.38 -17.48 -27.69
C ASN A 5 5.57 -19.00 -27.69
N ASN A 6 6.82 -19.45 -27.59
CA ASN A 6 7.18 -20.87 -27.48
C ASN A 6 7.34 -21.35 -26.02
N THR A 7 6.96 -20.53 -25.04
CA THR A 7 7.02 -20.85 -23.62
C THR A 7 5.64 -21.26 -23.09
N PRO A 8 5.55 -21.96 -21.95
CA PRO A 8 4.26 -22.23 -21.31
C PRO A 8 3.67 -21.01 -20.58
N TYR A 9 4.33 -19.85 -20.60
CA TYR A 9 4.00 -18.70 -19.78
C TYR A 9 3.06 -17.72 -20.52
N PRO A 10 1.93 -17.31 -19.94
CA PRO A 10 1.09 -16.25 -20.48
C PRO A 10 1.92 -15.00 -20.77
N SER A 11 1.84 -14.52 -22.02
CA SER A 11 2.69 -13.44 -22.53
C SER A 11 1.94 -12.54 -23.50
N LEU A 12 2.29 -11.26 -23.52
CA LEU A 12 1.72 -10.27 -24.44
C LEU A 12 2.78 -9.23 -24.79
N CYS A 13 2.73 -8.74 -26.04
CA CYS A 13 3.51 -7.59 -26.48
C CYS A 13 2.60 -6.38 -26.73
N PHE A 14 3.04 -5.21 -26.27
CA PHE A 14 2.38 -3.94 -26.59
C PHE A 14 3.42 -2.84 -26.83
N HIS A 15 2.95 -1.71 -27.37
CA HIS A 15 3.79 -0.55 -27.62
C HIS A 15 3.54 0.50 -26.54
N ALA A 16 4.60 1.10 -26.03
CA ALA A 16 4.53 2.24 -25.13
C ALA A 16 5.40 3.38 -25.65
N ARG A 17 5.19 4.58 -25.12
CA ARG A 17 6.08 5.72 -25.30
C ARG A 17 6.44 6.28 -23.94
N ASP A 18 7.68 6.71 -23.79
CA ASP A 18 8.13 7.42 -22.61
C ASP A 18 7.80 8.92 -22.68
N GLN A 19 8.23 9.67 -21.67
CA GLN A 19 8.08 11.13 -21.61
C GLN A 19 8.88 11.89 -22.67
N HIS A 20 9.77 11.24 -23.42
CA HIS A 20 10.50 11.83 -24.53
C HIS A 20 9.90 11.43 -25.89
N GLY A 21 8.79 10.70 -25.89
CA GLY A 21 8.14 10.20 -27.10
C GLY A 21 8.88 9.02 -27.74
N GLN A 22 9.87 8.44 -27.03
CA GLN A 22 10.62 7.31 -27.54
C GLN A 22 9.75 6.05 -27.51
N PRO A 23 9.54 5.39 -28.67
CA PRO A 23 8.73 4.18 -28.72
C PRO A 23 9.50 3.02 -28.11
N SER A 24 8.81 2.21 -27.31
CA SER A 24 9.31 0.96 -26.74
C SER A 24 8.39 -0.19 -27.12
N HIS A 25 8.98 -1.33 -27.45
CA HIS A 25 8.28 -2.61 -27.54
C HIS A 25 8.39 -3.31 -26.19
N VAL A 26 7.25 -3.52 -25.54
CA VAL A 26 7.20 -4.10 -24.19
C VAL A 26 6.69 -5.53 -24.31
N LEU A 27 7.49 -6.49 -23.82
CA LEU A 27 7.08 -7.88 -23.62
C LEU A 27 6.76 -8.08 -22.15
N VAL A 28 5.58 -8.61 -21.87
CA VAL A 28 5.14 -9.02 -20.55
C VAL A 28 5.00 -10.53 -20.56
N MET A 29 5.51 -11.19 -19.52
CA MET A 29 5.43 -12.64 -19.32
C MET A 29 5.19 -12.92 -17.84
N ARG A 30 4.30 -13.87 -17.53
CA ARG A 30 3.99 -14.27 -16.16
C ARG A 30 4.28 -15.74 -15.93
N ALA A 31 5.12 -16.04 -14.94
CA ALA A 31 5.35 -17.38 -14.45
C ALA A 31 4.77 -17.53 -13.04
N THR A 32 4.08 -18.64 -12.80
CA THR A 32 3.42 -18.96 -11.53
C THR A 32 4.10 -20.19 -10.93
N TYR A 33 4.44 -20.08 -9.65
CA TYR A 33 5.04 -21.15 -8.88
C TYR A 33 4.18 -21.43 -7.65
N ASP A 34 4.09 -22.71 -7.28
CA ASP A 34 3.48 -23.14 -6.03
C ASP A 34 4.59 -23.26 -4.97
N ILE A 35 4.34 -22.66 -3.79
CA ILE A 35 5.22 -22.79 -2.63
C ILE A 35 4.59 -23.84 -1.72
N ASN A 36 5.26 -24.97 -1.59
CA ASN A 36 4.80 -26.08 -0.77
C ASN A 36 5.13 -25.84 0.72
N ALA A 37 4.41 -26.53 1.60
CA ALA A 37 4.58 -26.40 3.06
C ALA A 37 5.95 -26.86 3.56
N ASP A 38 6.66 -27.69 2.78
CA ASP A 38 8.02 -28.13 3.08
C ASP A 38 9.11 -27.15 2.61
N GLY A 39 8.72 -26.01 2.04
CA GLY A 39 9.64 -25.00 1.53
C GLY A 39 10.14 -25.27 0.11
N THR A 40 9.58 -26.26 -0.60
CA THR A 40 9.91 -26.44 -2.03
C THR A 40 9.11 -25.48 -2.90
N LEU A 41 9.77 -24.94 -3.93
CA LEU A 41 9.17 -24.12 -4.96
C LEU A 41 9.06 -24.94 -6.25
N GLU A 42 7.85 -25.09 -6.79
CA GLU A 42 7.62 -25.86 -8.01
C GLU A 42 6.91 -25.01 -9.05
N LEU A 43 7.22 -25.23 -10.33
CA LEU A 43 6.48 -24.57 -11.40
C LEU A 43 5.03 -25.05 -11.36
N SER A 44 4.08 -24.13 -11.24
CA SER A 44 2.69 -24.51 -11.11
C SER A 44 2.17 -25.16 -12.40
N GLY A 45 1.44 -26.25 -12.26
CA GLY A 45 0.70 -26.86 -13.38
C GLY A 45 -0.40 -25.95 -13.95
N ASN A 46 -0.78 -24.91 -13.21
CA ASN A 46 -1.76 -23.91 -13.62
C ASN A 46 -1.15 -22.50 -13.62
N GLN A 47 -0.76 -22.03 -14.80
CA GLN A 47 -0.21 -20.68 -14.96
C GLN A 47 -1.30 -19.62 -14.90
N ALA A 48 -1.20 -18.70 -13.94
CA ALA A 48 -2.13 -17.59 -13.84
C ALA A 48 -2.05 -16.70 -15.10
N PRO A 49 -3.19 -16.23 -15.64
CA PRO A 49 -3.19 -15.35 -16.81
C PRO A 49 -2.57 -13.98 -16.47
N LEU A 50 -2.24 -13.22 -17.51
CA LEU A 50 -1.88 -11.81 -17.34
C LEU A 50 -3.06 -11.03 -16.75
N VAL A 51 -2.77 -10.16 -15.79
CA VAL A 51 -3.73 -9.21 -15.21
C VAL A 51 -3.74 -7.98 -16.11
N LEU A 52 -4.87 -7.73 -16.78
CA LEU A 52 -4.98 -6.62 -17.74
C LEU A 52 -5.51 -5.33 -17.09
N THR A 53 -6.17 -5.44 -15.95
CA THR A 53 -6.77 -4.34 -15.19
C THR A 53 -6.48 -4.49 -13.72
N ASP A 54 -6.32 -3.39 -13.00
CA ASP A 54 -6.06 -3.42 -11.56
C ASP A 54 -7.20 -4.15 -10.81
N GLU A 55 -6.83 -5.06 -9.91
CA GLU A 55 -7.74 -5.83 -9.05
C GLU A 55 -7.65 -5.30 -7.61
N TYR A 56 -8.80 -5.19 -6.96
CA TYR A 56 -8.94 -4.64 -5.61
C TYR A 56 -9.45 -5.70 -4.64
N TYR A 57 -9.19 -5.52 -3.34
CA TYR A 57 -9.75 -6.42 -2.32
C TYR A 57 -11.28 -6.27 -2.15
N GLY A 58 -11.83 -5.13 -2.59
CA GLY A 58 -13.26 -4.83 -2.61
C GLY A 58 -13.52 -3.76 -3.67
N GLU A 59 -14.32 -2.75 -3.34
CA GLU A 59 -14.65 -1.68 -4.29
C GLU A 59 -13.43 -0.80 -4.63
N PRO A 60 -13.23 -0.44 -5.91
CA PRO A 60 -12.22 0.54 -6.32
C PRO A 60 -12.37 1.86 -5.55
N ASN A 61 -11.24 2.48 -5.21
CA ASN A 61 -11.16 3.71 -4.39
C ASN A 61 -11.70 3.60 -2.95
N ARG A 62 -12.21 2.44 -2.53
CA ARG A 62 -12.68 2.18 -1.17
C ARG A 62 -11.98 1.00 -0.49
N SER A 63 -11.07 0.36 -1.21
CA SER A 63 -10.26 -0.76 -0.74
C SER A 63 -8.87 -0.74 -1.37
N SER A 64 -7.91 -1.38 -0.72
CA SER A 64 -6.54 -1.49 -1.22
C SER A 64 -6.49 -2.26 -2.54
N VAL A 65 -5.54 -1.89 -3.40
CA VAL A 65 -5.20 -2.65 -4.61
C VAL A 65 -4.58 -3.98 -4.20
N ARG A 66 -5.10 -5.09 -4.72
CA ARG A 66 -4.56 -6.44 -4.51
C ARG A 66 -3.48 -6.77 -5.54
N GLN A 67 -3.70 -6.41 -6.80
CA GLN A 67 -2.82 -6.67 -7.92
C GLN A 67 -3.00 -5.55 -8.95
N GLU A 68 -1.92 -4.99 -9.47
CA GLU A 68 -2.00 -4.06 -10.61
C GLU A 68 -1.93 -4.81 -11.93
N SER A 69 -2.39 -4.14 -13.00
CA SER A 69 -2.18 -4.57 -14.37
C SER A 69 -0.70 -4.88 -14.63
N ASP A 70 -0.43 -6.00 -15.30
CA ASP A 70 0.89 -6.40 -15.76
C ASP A 70 1.36 -5.53 -16.95
N LEU A 71 0.46 -4.72 -17.54
CA LEU A 71 0.73 -3.86 -18.69
C LEU A 71 1.42 -2.56 -18.28
N VAL A 72 2.70 -2.69 -17.90
CA VAL A 72 3.53 -1.58 -17.44
C VAL A 72 4.62 -1.28 -18.47
N PRO A 73 4.76 -0.02 -18.94
CA PRO A 73 5.80 0.34 -19.91
C PRO A 73 7.21 0.01 -19.45
N TYR A 74 7.55 0.37 -18.22
CA TYR A 74 8.88 0.18 -17.65
C TYR A 74 8.83 0.35 -16.13
N LYS A 75 9.49 -0.54 -15.38
CA LYS A 75 9.75 -0.37 -13.95
C LYS A 75 11.27 -0.24 -13.72
N PRO A 76 11.77 0.87 -13.15
CA PRO A 76 13.19 1.00 -12.85
C PRO A 76 13.69 0.05 -11.75
N ARG A 77 12.78 -0.51 -10.93
CA ARG A 77 13.11 -1.48 -9.87
C ARG A 77 12.21 -2.71 -9.94
N CYS A 78 12.63 -3.80 -9.31
CA CYS A 78 11.81 -4.98 -9.08
C CYS A 78 10.92 -4.76 -7.83
N ASP A 79 9.61 -4.89 -8.03
CA ASP A 79 8.61 -4.84 -6.96
C ASP A 79 8.49 -6.22 -6.30
N VAL A 80 8.61 -6.28 -4.97
CA VAL A 80 8.24 -7.47 -4.17
C VAL A 80 6.89 -7.19 -3.51
N ILE A 81 5.84 -7.84 -3.97
CA ILE A 81 4.48 -7.68 -3.43
C ILE A 81 4.10 -8.94 -2.66
N VAL A 82 3.56 -8.76 -1.44
CA VAL A 82 3.13 -9.88 -0.60
C VAL A 82 1.67 -9.68 -0.21
N ASN A 83 0.81 -10.54 -0.73
CA ASN A 83 -0.59 -10.63 -0.35
C ASN A 83 -0.74 -11.74 0.70
N ALA A 84 -0.81 -11.37 1.97
CA ALA A 84 -0.83 -12.32 3.08
C ALA A 84 -1.76 -11.90 4.22
N THR A 85 -2.10 -12.88 5.05
CA THR A 85 -2.73 -12.66 6.35
C THR A 85 -1.72 -13.04 7.42
N ALA A 86 -1.38 -12.09 8.28
CA ALA A 86 -0.55 -12.33 9.45
C ALA A 86 -1.19 -13.40 10.32
N GLN A 87 -0.40 -14.36 10.79
CA GLN A 87 -0.82 -15.43 11.69
C GLN A 87 -0.10 -15.27 13.03
N ALA A 88 -0.83 -15.35 14.14
CA ALA A 88 -0.20 -15.27 15.45
C ALA A 88 0.73 -16.49 15.67
N PRO A 89 1.91 -16.29 16.30
CA PRO A 89 2.89 -17.35 16.50
C PRO A 89 2.30 -18.59 17.16
N GLU A 90 2.69 -19.78 16.68
CA GLU A 90 2.20 -21.08 17.19
C GLU A 90 0.67 -21.23 17.15
N GLY A 91 -0.03 -20.43 16.33
CA GLY A 91 -1.49 -20.39 16.26
C GLY A 91 -2.16 -19.83 17.53
N ARG A 92 -1.39 -19.19 18.42
CA ARG A 92 -1.90 -18.66 19.70
C ARG A 92 -2.17 -17.17 19.59
N PRO A 93 -3.44 -16.71 19.77
CA PRO A 93 -3.76 -15.30 19.71
C PRO A 93 -2.91 -14.46 20.68
N ALA A 94 -2.36 -13.34 20.18
CA ALA A 94 -1.48 -12.46 20.94
C ALA A 94 -1.95 -11.00 20.84
N LEU A 95 -1.58 -10.17 21.82
CA LEU A 95 -1.90 -8.73 21.78
C LEU A 95 -1.15 -8.00 20.66
N GLY A 96 0.03 -8.50 20.30
CA GLY A 96 0.76 -8.12 19.11
C GLY A 96 1.96 -9.04 18.85
N PHE A 97 2.41 -9.09 17.60
CA PHE A 97 3.51 -9.92 17.15
C PHE A 97 4.15 -9.33 15.89
N MET A 98 5.36 -9.77 15.56
CA MET A 98 6.05 -9.34 14.35
C MET A 98 5.72 -10.27 13.18
N VAL A 99 5.61 -9.70 11.99
CA VAL A 99 5.63 -10.43 10.72
C VAL A 99 6.79 -9.91 9.87
N GLY A 100 7.26 -10.70 8.91
CA GLY A 100 8.37 -10.27 8.08
C GLY A 100 8.53 -11.04 6.79
N VAL A 101 9.14 -10.36 5.82
CA VAL A 101 9.70 -10.95 4.60
C VAL A 101 11.16 -10.58 4.52
N ARG A 102 11.98 -11.59 4.26
CA ARG A 102 13.42 -11.42 4.04
C ARG A 102 13.81 -12.18 2.78
N ILE A 103 14.58 -11.54 1.92
CA ILE A 103 15.14 -12.11 0.71
C ILE A 103 16.66 -12.02 0.84
N ASN A 104 17.31 -13.17 0.81
CA ASN A 104 18.75 -13.28 0.73
C ASN A 104 19.13 -13.69 -0.70
N GLY A 105 20.30 -13.24 -1.15
CA GLY A 105 20.91 -13.75 -2.37
C GLY A 105 21.26 -15.23 -2.24
N HIS A 106 21.79 -15.80 -3.32
CA HIS A 106 22.17 -17.20 -3.37
C HIS A 106 23.08 -17.60 -2.19
N SER A 107 22.72 -18.69 -1.51
CA SER A 107 23.51 -19.28 -0.46
C SER A 107 24.82 -19.86 -1.03
N GLY A 108 25.94 -19.63 -0.34
CA GLY A 108 27.24 -20.12 -0.79
C GLY A 108 27.36 -21.65 -0.66
N GLU A 109 28.41 -22.22 -1.26
CA GLU A 109 28.70 -23.68 -1.21
C GLU A 109 28.79 -24.24 0.23
N GLY A 110 29.07 -23.39 1.22
CA GLY A 110 29.12 -23.74 2.64
C GLY A 110 27.77 -23.75 3.38
N GLY A 111 26.65 -23.48 2.70
CA GLY A 111 25.32 -23.42 3.31
C GLY A 111 25.03 -22.16 4.14
N GLU A 112 25.95 -21.18 4.12
CA GLU A 112 25.70 -19.87 4.72
C GLU A 112 24.69 -19.08 3.87
N PRO A 113 23.73 -18.37 4.50
CA PRO A 113 22.80 -17.52 3.77
C PRO A 113 23.55 -16.47 2.96
N GLY A 114 23.12 -16.24 1.72
CA GLY A 114 23.65 -15.17 0.90
C GLY A 114 23.39 -13.77 1.51
N PRO A 115 23.92 -12.70 0.90
CA PRO A 115 23.73 -11.35 1.39
C PRO A 115 22.24 -10.96 1.42
N VAL A 116 21.83 -10.17 2.41
CA VAL A 116 20.45 -9.67 2.48
C VAL A 116 20.21 -8.69 1.34
N ILE A 117 19.26 -9.00 0.48
CA ILE A 117 18.80 -8.14 -0.61
C ILE A 117 17.69 -7.22 -0.10
N LEU A 118 16.76 -7.77 0.67
CA LEU A 118 15.58 -7.07 1.18
C LEU A 118 15.17 -7.67 2.52
N GLU A 119 14.83 -6.82 3.49
CA GLU A 119 14.20 -7.24 4.74
C GLU A 119 13.18 -6.18 5.13
N LYS A 120 11.92 -6.60 5.32
CA LYS A 120 10.89 -5.75 5.89
C LYS A 120 10.14 -6.49 6.97
N ARG A 121 10.00 -5.83 8.12
CA ARG A 121 9.28 -6.32 9.28
C ARG A 121 8.17 -5.34 9.64
N LEU A 122 7.06 -5.87 10.12
CA LEU A 122 5.92 -5.10 10.60
C LEU A 122 5.52 -5.61 11.97
N VAL A 123 5.01 -4.73 12.82
CA VAL A 123 4.32 -5.11 14.05
C VAL A 123 2.83 -5.13 13.78
N VAL A 124 2.21 -6.27 14.04
CA VAL A 124 0.76 -6.48 13.99
C VAL A 124 0.22 -6.49 15.40
N THR A 125 -0.90 -5.81 15.64
CA THR A 125 -1.56 -5.74 16.96
C THR A 125 -3.05 -6.01 16.85
N GLY A 126 -3.66 -6.37 17.99
CA GLY A 126 -5.11 -6.32 18.13
C GLY A 126 -5.66 -4.90 18.02
N PRO A 127 -6.99 -4.72 17.93
CA PRO A 127 -7.59 -3.39 17.91
C PRO A 127 -7.14 -2.53 19.10
N ARG A 128 -6.72 -1.30 18.80
CA ARG A 128 -6.28 -0.32 19.79
C ARG A 128 -6.84 1.07 19.45
N ARG A 129 -6.94 1.91 20.47
CA ARG A 129 -7.58 3.23 20.37
C ARG A 129 -6.90 4.26 21.24
N TRP A 130 -7.03 5.50 20.82
CA TRP A 130 -6.79 6.69 21.62
C TRP A 130 -7.95 6.92 22.56
N GLU A 131 -7.66 7.27 23.81
CA GLU A 131 -8.65 7.68 24.80
C GLU A 131 -8.30 9.05 25.39
N LYS A 132 -9.31 9.92 25.49
CA LYS A 132 -9.17 11.25 26.06
C LYS A 132 -9.23 11.19 27.58
N GLY A 133 -8.21 11.70 28.25
CA GLY A 133 -8.13 11.75 29.70
C GLY A 133 -9.09 12.77 30.33
N ARG A 134 -9.39 12.61 31.63
CA ARG A 134 -10.27 13.53 32.39
C ARG A 134 -9.73 14.96 32.49
N MET A 135 -8.40 15.14 32.49
CA MET A 135 -7.73 16.43 32.55
C MET A 135 -7.34 16.97 31.16
N GLY A 136 -7.94 16.43 30.09
CA GLY A 136 -7.48 16.67 28.72
C GLY A 136 -6.28 15.81 28.35
N GLY A 137 -5.91 15.84 27.06
CA GLY A 137 -4.87 15.00 26.49
C GLY A 137 -5.35 13.62 26.04
N TRP A 138 -4.69 13.07 25.04
CA TRP A 138 -4.99 11.77 24.45
C TRP A 138 -3.89 10.77 24.78
N LYS A 139 -4.28 9.53 25.08
CA LYS A 139 -3.34 8.44 25.32
C LYS A 139 -3.71 7.25 24.45
N LEU A 140 -2.72 6.70 23.75
CA LEU A 140 -2.88 5.42 23.08
C LEU A 140 -3.00 4.33 24.15
N ARG A 141 -4.08 3.56 24.08
CA ARG A 141 -4.25 2.39 24.96
C ARG A 141 -3.62 1.18 24.28
N PRO A 142 -2.94 0.30 25.04
CA PRO A 142 -2.50 -0.97 24.49
C PRO A 142 -3.72 -1.77 24.00
N PRO A 143 -3.54 -2.66 23.00
CA PRO A 143 -4.58 -3.59 22.60
C PRO A 143 -5.00 -4.44 23.80
N THR A 144 -6.32 -4.67 23.93
CA THR A 144 -6.89 -5.50 25.01
C THR A 144 -7.46 -6.81 24.49
N GLU A 145 -7.77 -6.86 23.19
CA GLU A 145 -8.25 -8.03 22.49
C GLU A 145 -7.08 -8.69 21.76
N PRO A 146 -6.77 -9.97 22.03
CA PRO A 146 -5.78 -10.72 21.26
C PRO A 146 -6.22 -10.88 19.80
N VAL A 147 -5.25 -10.84 18.89
CA VAL A 147 -5.46 -11.09 17.47
C VAL A 147 -4.85 -12.46 17.11
N ALA A 148 -5.68 -13.33 16.53
CA ALA A 148 -5.24 -14.61 15.97
C ALA A 148 -4.64 -14.42 14.57
N SER A 149 -5.24 -13.52 13.78
CA SER A 149 -4.81 -13.24 12.41
C SER A 149 -5.25 -11.84 11.95
N LEU A 150 -4.48 -11.21 11.06
CA LEU A 150 -4.82 -9.92 10.47
C LEU A 150 -4.45 -9.85 8.98
N PRO A 151 -5.39 -9.55 8.06
CA PRO A 151 -5.03 -9.30 6.66
C PRO A 151 -4.05 -8.12 6.57
N LEU A 152 -2.91 -8.30 5.90
CA LEU A 152 -1.88 -7.27 5.78
C LEU A 152 -2.22 -6.28 4.67
N ARG A 153 -3.25 -5.46 4.94
CA ARG A 153 -3.76 -4.45 4.02
C ARG A 153 -3.64 -3.05 4.62
N TYR A 154 -3.55 -2.03 3.77
CA TYR A 154 -3.35 -0.64 4.20
C TYR A 154 -4.53 -0.06 5.01
N GLU A 155 -5.71 -0.67 4.94
CA GLU A 155 -6.87 -0.37 5.80
C GLU A 155 -6.59 -0.55 7.30
N TYR A 156 -5.55 -1.31 7.65
CA TYR A 156 -5.10 -1.52 9.02
C TYR A 156 -3.82 -0.75 9.37
N ALA A 157 -3.21 -0.06 8.40
CA ALA A 157 -2.03 0.77 8.60
C ALA A 157 -2.41 2.22 8.94
N TYR A 158 -1.43 3.03 9.34
CA TYR A 158 -1.65 4.45 9.58
C TYR A 158 -2.24 5.14 8.34
N GLY A 159 -3.28 5.94 8.52
CA GLY A 159 -3.96 6.63 7.43
C GLY A 159 -5.40 6.99 7.79
N GLY A 160 -6.21 7.27 6.78
CA GLY A 160 -7.63 7.61 6.92
C GLY A 160 -7.96 9.05 6.55
N GLU A 161 -9.16 9.48 6.93
CA GLU A 161 -9.69 10.81 6.66
C GLU A 161 -10.45 11.40 7.86
N CYS A 162 -10.53 12.72 7.92
CA CYS A 162 -11.41 13.50 8.77
C CYS A 162 -12.49 14.11 7.88
N ARG A 163 -13.67 13.51 7.87
CA ARG A 163 -14.78 13.92 7.00
C ARG A 163 -15.99 14.32 7.83
N VAL A 164 -16.54 15.50 7.55
CA VAL A 164 -17.81 15.98 8.12
C VAL A 164 -18.70 16.38 6.96
N ASN A 165 -19.78 15.63 6.73
CA ASN A 165 -20.79 15.93 5.74
C ASN A 165 -21.63 17.14 6.16
N ARG A 166 -22.35 17.75 5.22
CA ARG A 166 -23.13 18.97 5.49
C ARG A 166 -24.35 18.72 6.38
N ASP A 167 -24.86 17.50 6.36
CA ASP A 167 -25.99 17.02 7.16
C ASP A 167 -25.56 16.45 8.51
N ASP A 168 -24.25 16.36 8.80
CA ASP A 168 -23.76 15.90 10.09
C ASP A 168 -24.11 16.92 11.19
N PRO A 169 -24.74 16.48 12.31
CA PRO A 169 -25.09 17.38 13.43
C PRO A 169 -23.88 18.10 14.05
N ASP A 170 -22.69 17.50 13.89
CA ASP A 170 -21.44 18.06 14.39
C ASP A 170 -20.88 19.17 13.50
N GLY A 171 -21.39 19.32 12.27
CA GLY A 171 -20.96 20.35 11.32
C GLY A 171 -21.11 21.77 11.85
N GLN A 172 -22.10 22.02 12.71
CA GLN A 172 -22.29 23.33 13.36
C GLN A 172 -21.15 23.74 14.30
N TRP A 173 -20.32 22.79 14.75
CA TRP A 173 -19.18 23.04 15.64
C TRP A 173 -17.85 23.17 14.89
N ILE A 174 -17.88 23.08 13.56
CA ILE A 174 -16.69 23.22 12.71
C ILE A 174 -16.48 24.70 12.39
N ASP A 175 -15.32 25.22 12.76
CA ASP A 175 -14.90 26.58 12.38
C ASP A 175 -14.91 26.74 10.85
N ALA A 176 -15.40 27.89 10.38
CA ALA A 176 -15.46 28.22 8.95
C ALA A 176 -14.08 28.15 8.26
N ALA A 177 -12.98 28.34 9.00
CA ALA A 177 -11.62 28.17 8.50
C ALA A 177 -11.29 26.73 8.05
N HIS A 178 -12.07 25.73 8.47
CA HIS A 178 -11.91 24.33 8.07
C HIS A 178 -12.96 23.89 7.04
N HIS A 179 -13.89 24.77 6.65
CA HIS A 179 -14.84 24.45 5.60
C HIS A 179 -14.15 24.39 4.25
N LEU A 180 -14.56 23.45 3.39
CA LEU A 180 -14.07 23.39 2.02
C LEU A 180 -14.46 24.68 1.28
N THR A 181 -13.47 25.32 0.66
CA THR A 181 -13.69 26.50 -0.19
C THR A 181 -14.50 26.12 -1.44
N GLU A 182 -15.05 27.12 -2.13
CA GLU A 182 -15.77 26.88 -3.39
C GLU A 182 -14.90 26.14 -4.43
N GLU A 183 -13.63 26.51 -4.52
CA GLU A 183 -12.66 25.87 -5.42
C GLU A 183 -12.39 24.41 -5.03
N GLN A 184 -12.17 24.14 -3.75
CA GLN A 184 -11.97 22.77 -3.24
C GLN A 184 -13.20 21.90 -3.46
N ARG A 185 -14.41 22.46 -3.32
CA ARG A 185 -15.65 21.74 -3.62
C ARG A 185 -15.77 21.43 -5.11
N ALA A 186 -15.46 22.40 -5.97
CA ALA A 186 -15.56 22.24 -7.41
C ALA A 186 -14.67 21.12 -7.95
N THR A 187 -13.54 20.85 -7.29
CA THR A 187 -12.58 19.79 -7.66
C THR A 187 -12.66 18.55 -6.77
N HIS A 188 -13.58 18.52 -5.80
CA HIS A 188 -13.73 17.39 -4.88
C HIS A 188 -14.20 16.12 -5.64
N PRO A 189 -13.68 14.92 -5.30
CA PRO A 189 -14.07 13.67 -5.97
C PRO A 189 -15.58 13.36 -5.95
N ASP A 190 -16.28 13.78 -4.90
CA ASP A 190 -17.74 13.61 -4.79
C ASP A 190 -18.54 14.64 -5.63
N GLY A 191 -17.86 15.61 -6.25
CA GLY A 191 -18.48 16.72 -6.96
C GLY A 191 -18.91 17.87 -6.05
N ARG A 192 -19.11 19.04 -6.66
CA ARG A 192 -19.37 20.33 -5.98
C ARG A 192 -20.51 20.30 -4.96
N ASP A 193 -21.61 19.66 -5.33
CA ASP A 193 -22.85 19.69 -4.54
C ASP A 193 -22.87 18.66 -3.42
N ALA A 194 -22.19 17.53 -3.61
CA ALA A 194 -22.09 16.45 -2.63
C ALA A 194 -20.80 16.50 -1.79
N ALA A 195 -19.90 17.47 -2.08
CA ALA A 195 -18.70 17.68 -1.29
C ALA A 195 -19.04 17.93 0.19
N PRO A 196 -18.29 17.30 1.13
CA PRO A 196 -18.49 17.46 2.56
C PRO A 196 -18.29 18.92 3.01
N LEU A 197 -18.76 19.25 4.20
CA LEU A 197 -18.55 20.56 4.81
C LEU A 197 -17.06 20.81 5.06
N ALA A 198 -16.39 19.83 5.67
CA ALA A 198 -14.96 19.85 5.97
C ALA A 198 -14.36 18.47 5.69
N HIS A 199 -13.17 18.46 5.08
CA HIS A 199 -12.51 17.21 4.72
C HIS A 199 -10.99 17.36 4.75
N ALA A 200 -10.33 16.47 5.48
CA ALA A 200 -8.88 16.31 5.42
C ALA A 200 -8.56 14.82 5.25
N VAL A 201 -7.56 14.51 4.43
CA VAL A 201 -7.22 13.13 4.06
C VAL A 201 -5.73 12.89 4.32
N CYS A 202 -5.37 11.69 4.77
CA CYS A 202 -4.01 11.20 4.70
C CYS A 202 -3.70 10.81 3.25
N GLU A 203 -3.10 11.72 2.48
CA GLU A 203 -2.84 11.51 1.04
C GLU A 203 -1.91 10.32 0.76
N ASP A 204 -1.14 9.88 1.76
CA ASP A 204 -0.27 8.70 1.69
C ASP A 204 -1.03 7.39 1.88
N ASN A 205 -2.19 7.40 2.56
CA ASN A 205 -3.06 6.24 2.75
C ASN A 205 -4.46 6.70 3.22
N PRO A 206 -5.36 7.11 2.30
CA PRO A 206 -6.73 7.54 2.63
C PRO A 206 -7.59 6.42 3.24
N LEU A 207 -7.21 5.15 3.04
CA LEU A 207 -7.99 3.98 3.47
C LEU A 207 -7.66 3.53 4.90
N GLY A 208 -6.56 4.02 5.47
CA GLY A 208 -6.02 3.56 6.74
C GLY A 208 -6.80 4.04 7.96
N LYS A 209 -6.15 3.90 9.13
CA LYS A 209 -6.71 4.30 10.43
C LYS A 209 -5.72 5.13 11.23
N GLY A 210 -6.23 6.07 12.02
CA GLY A 210 -5.43 6.83 13.00
C GLY A 210 -4.96 8.21 12.52
N PHE A 211 -5.13 8.57 11.25
CA PHE A 211 -4.99 9.95 10.80
C PHE A 211 -6.13 10.79 11.37
N VAL A 212 -5.79 11.87 12.07
CA VAL A 212 -6.78 12.80 12.58
C VAL A 212 -6.21 14.20 12.78
N GLU A 213 -7.02 15.21 12.46
CA GLU A 213 -6.71 16.61 12.69
C GLU A 213 -7.36 17.13 13.98
N GLU A 214 -6.74 18.12 14.64
CA GLU A 214 -7.25 18.61 15.92
C GLU A 214 -8.67 19.18 15.85
N TRP A 215 -9.00 19.86 14.75
CA TRP A 215 -10.31 20.47 14.54
C TRP A 215 -11.42 19.41 14.55
N PHE A 216 -11.14 18.24 13.97
CA PHE A 216 -12.07 17.13 13.88
C PHE A 216 -12.36 16.55 15.27
N LEU A 217 -11.32 16.35 16.08
CA LEU A 217 -11.44 15.88 17.47
C LEU A 217 -12.25 16.86 18.34
N LYS A 218 -12.08 18.16 18.13
CA LYS A 218 -12.75 19.22 18.90
C LYS A 218 -14.24 19.29 18.54
N ALA A 219 -14.56 19.30 17.24
CA ALA A 219 -15.93 19.44 16.76
C ALA A 219 -16.80 18.22 17.10
N GLY A 220 -16.30 17.00 16.87
CA GLY A 220 -17.04 15.77 17.20
C GLY A 220 -17.09 15.42 18.69
N LYS A 221 -16.50 16.27 19.57
CA LYS A 221 -16.37 16.04 21.03
C LYS A 221 -15.91 14.62 21.37
N LEU A 222 -15.02 14.06 20.55
CA LEU A 222 -14.64 12.66 20.60
C LEU A 222 -13.91 12.35 21.92
N LYS A 223 -14.28 11.22 22.53
CA LYS A 223 -13.61 10.66 23.71
C LYS A 223 -12.67 9.52 23.36
N THR A 224 -12.89 8.91 22.21
CA THR A 224 -12.10 7.79 21.70
C THR A 224 -11.85 7.97 20.21
N PHE A 225 -10.71 7.50 19.70
CA PHE A 225 -10.41 7.50 18.27
C PHE A 225 -9.62 6.22 17.90
N PRO A 226 -9.91 5.54 16.78
CA PRO A 226 -9.19 4.32 16.40
C PRO A 226 -7.71 4.59 16.13
N ALA A 227 -6.86 3.60 16.38
CA ALA A 227 -5.43 3.61 16.01
C ALA A 227 -5.14 2.45 15.03
N PRO A 228 -4.09 2.54 14.21
CA PRO A 228 -3.75 1.48 13.26
C PRO A 228 -3.30 0.22 13.99
N GLN A 229 -3.42 -0.93 13.33
CA GLN A 229 -3.00 -2.24 13.83
C GLN A 229 -1.67 -2.70 13.22
N ILE A 230 -1.21 -2.05 12.15
CA ILE A 230 0.07 -2.31 11.47
C ILE A 230 0.99 -1.10 11.67
N ASP A 231 2.16 -1.35 12.24
CA ASP A 231 3.23 -0.38 12.48
C ASP A 231 4.58 -0.86 11.91
N ALA A 232 5.51 0.07 11.72
CA ALA A 232 6.93 -0.26 11.62
C ALA A 232 7.50 -0.49 13.05
N PRO A 233 8.30 -1.54 13.29
CA PRO A 233 8.92 -1.76 14.60
C PRO A 233 9.74 -0.57 15.10
N GLU A 234 10.43 0.11 14.19
CA GLU A 234 11.37 1.19 14.48
C GLU A 234 10.69 2.57 14.59
N ASN A 235 9.48 2.71 14.07
CA ASN A 235 8.69 3.95 14.11
C ASN A 235 7.19 3.67 14.29
N PRO A 236 6.78 3.12 15.46
CA PRO A 236 5.38 2.84 15.71
C PRO A 236 4.59 4.11 15.96
N VAL A 237 3.27 4.05 15.71
CA VAL A 237 2.37 5.17 16.00
C VAL A 237 2.22 5.33 17.51
N THR A 238 2.63 6.49 18.03
CA THR A 238 2.74 6.78 19.47
C THR A 238 2.19 8.14 19.87
N GLU A 239 1.93 9.02 18.91
CA GLU A 239 1.39 10.38 19.13
C GLU A 239 0.15 10.62 18.23
N LEU A 240 -0.92 11.18 18.80
CA LEU A 240 -2.12 11.57 18.05
C LEU A 240 -1.84 12.87 17.27
N CYS A 241 -2.46 13.03 16.10
CA CYS A 241 -2.28 14.18 15.19
C CYS A 241 -0.87 14.33 14.58
N LYS A 242 0.12 13.52 14.98
CA LYS A 242 1.38 13.36 14.25
C LYS A 242 1.16 12.48 13.02
N ARG A 243 1.80 12.85 11.90
CA ARG A 243 1.79 12.07 10.65
C ARG A 243 2.85 10.98 10.69
N TYR A 244 2.47 9.79 10.25
CA TYR A 244 3.36 8.62 10.11
C TYR A 244 3.24 8.06 8.69
N PRO A 245 4.31 7.48 8.12
CA PRO A 245 4.21 6.79 6.85
C PRO A 245 3.39 5.50 7.01
N PRO A 246 2.43 5.20 6.11
CA PRO A 246 1.73 3.92 6.12
C PRO A 246 2.72 2.77 5.90
N GLN A 247 2.48 1.64 6.54
CA GLN A 247 3.34 0.46 6.46
C GLN A 247 2.58 -0.75 5.93
N GLY A 248 3.21 -1.53 5.06
CA GLY A 248 2.60 -2.71 4.46
C GLY A 248 3.55 -3.44 3.51
N PHE A 249 3.11 -4.59 3.01
CA PHE A 249 3.80 -5.35 1.95
C PHE A 249 3.08 -5.30 0.59
N GLY A 250 1.87 -4.72 0.55
CA GLY A 250 1.04 -4.64 -0.64
C GLY A 250 1.35 -3.42 -1.51
N ILE A 251 0.53 -3.25 -2.55
CA ILE A 251 0.68 -2.18 -3.53
C ILE A 251 0.26 -0.82 -2.96
N VAL A 252 1.14 0.17 -3.11
CA VAL A 252 0.81 1.60 -2.98
C VAL A 252 0.19 2.04 -4.30
N THR A 253 -1.07 2.45 -4.33
CA THR A 253 -1.75 2.80 -5.59
C THR A 253 -1.24 4.09 -6.21
N LYS A 254 -1.40 4.23 -7.54
CA LYS A 254 -1.01 5.39 -8.35
C LYS A 254 -1.63 6.72 -7.88
N ALA A 255 -2.81 6.65 -7.25
CA ALA A 255 -3.54 7.83 -6.76
C ALA A 255 -3.00 8.38 -5.43
N TRP A 256 -2.15 7.64 -4.72
CA TRP A 256 -1.61 8.10 -3.44
C TRP A 256 -0.37 8.95 -3.64
N ARG A 257 -0.14 9.89 -2.71
CA ARG A 257 0.87 10.94 -2.82
C ARG A 257 2.26 10.43 -3.17
N GLN A 258 2.66 9.26 -2.67
CA GLN A 258 3.99 8.69 -2.91
C GLN A 258 4.27 8.45 -4.39
N ARG A 259 3.25 8.02 -5.14
CA ARG A 259 3.31 7.77 -6.60
C ARG A 259 2.75 8.93 -7.40
N LEU A 260 1.67 9.56 -6.96
CA LEU A 260 1.03 10.66 -7.69
C LEU A 260 2.03 11.80 -8.00
N ARG A 261 2.93 12.11 -7.07
CA ARG A 261 4.00 13.11 -7.27
C ARG A 261 4.99 12.78 -8.40
N LEU A 262 5.04 11.52 -8.85
CA LEU A 262 5.90 11.02 -9.93
C LEU A 262 5.21 11.05 -11.30
N ALA A 263 3.91 11.36 -11.34
CA ALA A 263 3.14 11.41 -12.58
C ALA A 263 3.53 12.60 -13.48
N GLY A 264 4.32 13.55 -12.96
CA GLY A 264 4.67 14.78 -13.63
C GLY A 264 3.56 15.84 -13.56
N THR A 265 3.78 16.96 -14.23
CA THR A 265 2.91 18.14 -14.17
C THR A 265 1.89 18.16 -15.31
N TYR A 266 0.60 18.08 -14.96
CA TYR A 266 -0.53 18.15 -15.91
C TYR A 266 -1.24 19.51 -15.83
N ASP A 267 -0.62 20.55 -16.36
CA ASP A 267 -1.13 21.92 -16.35
C ASP A 267 -1.63 22.38 -17.73
N GLY A 268 -1.92 23.68 -17.87
CA GLY A 268 -2.36 24.28 -19.13
C GLY A 268 -1.32 24.18 -20.26
N GLU A 269 -0.02 24.25 -19.94
CA GLU A 269 1.03 24.09 -20.95
C GLU A 269 1.05 22.65 -21.48
N TRP A 270 0.90 21.66 -20.60
CA TRP A 270 0.75 20.27 -21.00
C TRP A 270 -0.47 20.05 -21.91
N LEU A 271 -1.63 20.65 -21.54
CA LEU A 271 -2.87 20.54 -22.33
C LEU A 271 -2.70 21.09 -23.75
N GLU A 272 -2.05 22.24 -23.90
CA GLU A 272 -1.88 22.93 -25.19
C GLU A 272 -0.78 22.31 -26.06
N THR A 273 0.30 21.80 -25.46
CA THR A 273 1.54 21.49 -26.21
C THR A 273 1.96 20.02 -26.20
N ARG A 274 1.45 19.21 -25.27
CA ARG A 274 1.95 17.84 -25.02
C ARG A 274 0.90 16.76 -25.14
N ARG A 275 -0.36 17.04 -24.79
CA ARG A 275 -1.44 16.04 -24.85
C ARG A 275 -1.46 15.36 -26.23
N PRO A 276 -1.52 14.01 -26.31
CA PRO A 276 -1.75 13.05 -25.21
C PRO A 276 -0.49 12.44 -24.59
N ASP A 277 0.71 12.93 -24.92
CA ASP A 277 1.97 12.37 -24.39
C ASP A 277 2.16 12.70 -22.89
N LEU A 278 2.97 11.90 -22.19
CA LEU A 278 3.30 12.11 -20.77
C LEU A 278 3.94 13.49 -20.52
N PRO A 279 3.81 14.09 -19.33
CA PRO A 279 4.60 15.26 -18.95
C PRO A 279 6.10 15.00 -19.05
N LYS A 280 6.90 16.01 -19.39
CA LYS A 280 8.37 15.85 -19.55
C LYS A 280 9.07 15.50 -18.24
N ASP A 281 8.48 15.87 -17.12
CA ASP A 281 8.94 15.61 -15.74
C ASP A 281 8.34 14.33 -15.14
N PHE A 282 7.66 13.49 -15.94
CA PHE A 282 7.21 12.17 -15.52
C PHE A 282 8.41 11.31 -15.11
N ASP A 283 8.33 10.68 -13.94
CA ASP A 283 9.34 9.76 -13.41
C ASP A 283 8.83 8.32 -13.52
N ALA A 284 9.61 7.46 -14.19
CA ALA A 284 9.25 6.06 -14.40
C ALA A 284 9.10 5.24 -13.10
N ALA A 285 9.63 5.70 -11.96
CA ALA A 285 9.33 5.10 -10.67
C ALA A 285 7.84 5.19 -10.30
N PHE A 286 7.04 6.02 -10.99
CA PHE A 286 5.57 5.98 -10.95
C PHE A 286 5.01 4.57 -11.19
N TRP A 287 5.69 3.76 -12.01
CA TRP A 287 5.26 2.41 -12.36
C TRP A 287 5.60 1.35 -11.31
N ASN A 288 6.50 1.63 -10.36
CA ASN A 288 6.75 0.75 -9.22
C ASN A 288 5.61 0.87 -8.20
N GLY A 289 4.93 -0.25 -7.94
CA GLY A 289 3.78 -0.30 -7.05
C GLY A 289 4.10 -0.77 -5.64
N ALA A 290 5.26 -1.42 -5.43
CA ALA A 290 5.63 -1.89 -4.09
C ALA A 290 5.94 -0.71 -3.16
N HIS A 291 5.71 -0.91 -1.86
CA HIS A 291 6.24 -0.03 -0.82
C HIS A 291 7.75 0.20 -1.07
N PRO A 292 8.33 1.39 -0.83
CA PRO A 292 9.75 1.66 -1.11
C PRO A 292 10.73 0.63 -0.52
N ASP A 293 10.50 0.20 0.72
CA ASP A 293 11.28 -0.87 1.39
C ASP A 293 11.06 -2.27 0.81
N MET A 294 10.10 -2.42 -0.11
CA MET A 294 9.75 -3.65 -0.82
C MET A 294 10.19 -3.61 -2.29
N GLN A 295 11.16 -2.76 -2.62
CA GLN A 295 11.74 -2.66 -3.96
C GLN A 295 13.22 -3.02 -3.92
N THR A 296 13.66 -3.82 -4.89
CA THR A 296 15.07 -4.20 -5.08
C THR A 296 15.53 -3.80 -6.50
N PRO A 297 16.82 -3.56 -6.77
CA PRO A 297 17.29 -3.34 -8.14
C PRO A 297 16.86 -4.45 -9.11
N HIS A 298 17.06 -5.71 -8.72
CA HIS A 298 16.60 -6.91 -9.45
C HIS A 298 16.75 -8.15 -8.56
N LEU A 299 16.10 -9.24 -8.96
CA LEU A 299 16.37 -10.60 -8.48
C LEU A 299 17.10 -11.36 -9.60
N ALA A 300 18.09 -12.16 -9.25
CA ALA A 300 18.93 -12.97 -10.12
C ALA A 300 18.48 -14.43 -10.24
N GLY A 301 17.55 -14.88 -9.39
CA GLY A 301 17.13 -16.28 -9.27
C GLY A 301 17.92 -17.03 -8.20
N ASN A 302 17.34 -18.12 -7.69
CA ASN A 302 17.87 -18.90 -6.56
C ASN A 302 18.09 -18.07 -5.28
N GLU A 303 17.35 -16.96 -5.13
CA GLU A 303 17.23 -16.29 -3.84
C GLU A 303 16.55 -17.20 -2.83
N GLU A 304 16.93 -17.01 -1.58
CA GLU A 304 16.27 -17.62 -0.44
C GLU A 304 15.28 -16.62 0.14
N VAL A 305 14.00 -16.99 0.18
CA VAL A 305 12.92 -16.17 0.74
C VAL A 305 12.50 -16.76 2.07
N THR A 306 12.51 -15.93 3.12
CA THR A 306 12.00 -16.27 4.44
C THR A 306 10.77 -15.44 4.76
N LEU A 307 9.70 -16.13 5.16
CA LEU A 307 8.45 -15.56 5.64
C LEU A 307 8.29 -15.86 7.13
N THR A 308 8.06 -14.83 7.93
CA THR A 308 7.84 -14.94 9.39
C THR A 308 6.41 -14.55 9.73
N ASN A 309 5.66 -15.47 10.33
CA ASN A 309 4.26 -15.31 10.76
C ASN A 309 3.30 -14.91 9.63
N LEU A 310 3.59 -15.37 8.40
CA LEU A 310 2.76 -15.17 7.21
C LEU A 310 2.12 -16.48 6.70
N THR A 311 2.40 -17.59 7.36
CA THR A 311 1.81 -18.91 7.12
C THR A 311 1.32 -19.51 8.45
N PRO A 312 0.43 -20.51 8.45
CA PRO A 312 -0.04 -21.17 9.68
C PRO A 312 1.09 -21.74 10.54
N GLU A 313 2.19 -22.18 9.93
CA GLU A 313 3.37 -22.77 10.59
C GLU A 313 4.24 -21.71 11.29
N GLY A 314 4.01 -20.42 11.02
CA GLY A 314 4.72 -19.30 11.64
C GLY A 314 6.10 -19.01 11.03
N PHE A 315 6.68 -19.94 10.28
CA PHE A 315 7.94 -19.75 9.58
C PHE A 315 7.96 -20.60 8.30
N LEU A 316 8.31 -19.99 7.18
CA LEU A 316 8.50 -20.68 5.90
C LEU A 316 9.73 -20.13 5.20
N LYS A 317 10.55 -21.02 4.65
CA LYS A 317 11.74 -20.69 3.86
C LYS A 317 11.73 -21.53 2.59
N PHE A 318 11.96 -20.89 1.44
CA PHE A 318 12.01 -21.50 0.11
C PHE A 318 13.02 -20.81 -0.80
#